data_AF-A0A975PZ29-F1
#
_entry.id   AF-A0A975PZ29-F1
#
_cell.length_a   1.000
_cell.length_b   1.000
_cell.length_c   1.000
_cell.angle_alpha   90.00
_cell.angle_beta   90.00
_cell.angle_gamma   90.00
#
_symmetry.space_group_name_H-M   'P 1'
#
loop_
_entity.id
_entity.type
_entity.pdbx_description
1 polymer ?
#
loop_
_entity_poly.entity_id
_entity_poly.type
_entity_poly.pdbx_seq_one_letter_code
_entity_poly.pdbx_strand_id
1 'polypeptide(L)'
;MAANIVSGSRTLAPGHATTKEDVAINGTYRATSIGDWAKTNDSYHDEATVVSIWTISSSCTTFQECTGTVSSDQGWTAPTYTHDGIAWYVKHDVPNWEPCDDGTSYTGRQTFYFYPVNDTGMPEIGSPTFAGKDKTIGPSGACGVNKWLHIELPFRLDRIG
;
A
#
# COMPACT_ATOMS: atom_id res chain seq x y z
N MET A 1 1.70 57.52 -25.29
CA MET A 1 1.46 56.15 -24.80
C MET A 1 1.83 56.11 -23.33
N ALA A 2 0.87 55.95 -22.44
CA ALA A 2 1.11 55.83 -21.00
C ALA A 2 1.03 54.34 -20.62
N ALA A 3 2.08 53.80 -20.02
CA ALA A 3 2.14 52.42 -19.57
C ALA A 3 1.65 52.33 -18.11
N ASN A 4 0.54 51.61 -17.88
CA ASN A 4 0.05 51.29 -16.54
C ASN A 4 0.73 50.00 -16.08
N ILE A 5 1.51 50.07 -14.99
CA ILE A 5 2.09 48.90 -14.33
C ILE A 5 1.06 48.41 -13.30
N VAL A 6 0.42 47.27 -13.57
CA VAL A 6 -0.42 46.57 -12.60
C VAL A 6 0.50 45.78 -11.66
N SER A 7 0.66 46.25 -10.43
CA SER A 7 1.36 45.53 -9.37
C SER A 7 0.36 44.59 -8.68
N GLY A 8 0.39 43.31 -9.03
CA GLY A 8 -0.43 42.28 -8.39
C GLY A 8 0.25 41.72 -7.15
N SER A 9 -0.19 42.11 -5.95
CA SER A 9 0.21 41.47 -4.70
C SER A 9 -0.38 40.07 -4.63
N ARG A 10 0.45 39.05 -4.88
CA ARG A 10 0.09 37.65 -4.61
C ARG A 10 0.21 37.42 -3.09
N THR A 11 -0.91 37.34 -2.39
CA THR A 11 -0.95 36.74 -1.05
C THR A 11 -0.56 35.28 -1.18
N LEU A 12 0.61 34.91 -0.63
CA LEU A 12 1.00 33.52 -0.46
C LEU A 12 0.01 32.88 0.51
N ALA A 13 -0.61 31.77 0.11
CA ALA A 13 -1.39 30.96 1.03
C ALA A 13 -0.50 30.55 2.22
N PRO A 14 -1.00 30.56 3.46
CA PRO A 14 -0.22 30.08 4.59
C PRO A 14 0.18 28.62 4.34
N GLY A 15 1.48 28.34 4.41
CA GLY A 15 1.96 26.97 4.34
C GLY A 15 1.49 26.21 5.58
N HIS A 16 0.73 25.13 5.39
CA HIS A 16 0.40 24.22 6.47
C HIS A 16 1.57 23.25 6.66
N ALA A 17 2.12 23.19 7.86
CA ALA A 17 3.12 22.18 8.20
C ALA A 17 2.40 20.85 8.45
N THR A 18 2.82 19.80 7.75
CA THR A 18 2.35 18.43 7.98
C THR A 18 2.57 18.04 9.43
N THR A 19 1.51 17.64 10.12
CA THR A 19 1.60 17.12 11.49
C THR A 19 1.69 15.59 11.47
N LYS A 20 2.01 15.01 12.63
CA LYS A 20 2.03 13.55 12.78
C LYS A 20 0.62 12.94 12.66
N GLU A 21 -0.41 13.71 12.97
CA GLU A 21 -1.82 13.29 12.83
C GLU A 21 -2.23 13.20 11.36
N ASP A 22 -1.72 14.09 10.50
CA ASP A 22 -1.99 14.07 9.05
C ASP A 22 -1.45 12.80 8.37
N VAL A 23 -0.39 12.21 8.95
CA VAL A 23 0.28 11.01 8.43
C VAL A 23 -0.45 9.74 8.85
N ALA A 24 -1.09 9.73 10.02
CA ALA A 24 -1.75 8.55 10.56
C ALA A 24 -2.98 8.14 9.71
N ILE A 25 -3.04 6.86 9.33
CA ILE A 25 -4.03 6.32 8.38
C ILE A 25 -5.19 5.59 9.08
N ASN A 26 -5.76 6.22 10.10
CA ASN A 26 -6.84 5.61 10.89
C ASN A 26 -8.17 5.57 10.11
N GLY A 27 -8.78 4.39 10.05
CA GLY A 27 -10.13 4.23 9.48
C GLY A 27 -10.41 2.87 8.87
N THR A 28 -11.51 2.81 8.12
CA THR A 28 -11.91 1.64 7.35
C THR A 28 -11.65 1.88 5.87
N TYR A 29 -11.06 0.89 5.22
CA TYR A 29 -10.57 0.98 3.86
C TYR A 29 -11.02 -0.23 3.03
N ARG A 30 -11.24 0.00 1.74
CA ARG A 30 -11.34 -1.05 0.73
C ARG A 30 -9.97 -1.27 0.12
N ALA A 31 -9.39 -2.45 0.37
CA ALA A 31 -8.13 -2.90 -0.20
C ALA A 31 -8.40 -3.72 -1.47
N THR A 32 -7.75 -3.36 -2.57
CA THR A 32 -7.92 -4.02 -3.87
C THR A 32 -6.56 -4.37 -4.46
N SER A 33 -6.25 -5.66 -4.55
CA SER A 33 -5.12 -6.20 -5.31
C SER A 33 -5.60 -6.54 -6.71
N ILE A 34 -5.09 -5.83 -7.72
CA ILE A 34 -5.59 -5.84 -9.10
C ILE A 34 -4.87 -6.95 -9.87
N GLY A 35 -5.60 -8.01 -10.20
CA GLY A 35 -5.04 -9.22 -10.83
C GLY A 35 -4.71 -9.07 -12.31
N ASP A 36 -5.46 -8.23 -13.03
CA ASP A 36 -5.35 -8.03 -14.49
C ASP A 36 -3.98 -7.49 -14.97
N TRP A 37 -3.12 -7.06 -14.05
CA TRP A 37 -1.79 -6.53 -14.33
C TRP A 37 -0.73 -7.16 -13.42
N ALA A 38 -1.01 -8.35 -12.91
CA ALA A 38 -0.10 -9.06 -12.05
C ALA A 38 1.13 -9.53 -12.82
N LYS A 39 2.17 -9.84 -12.07
CA LYS A 39 3.42 -10.41 -12.57
C LYS A 39 3.80 -11.63 -11.77
N THR A 40 4.17 -12.69 -12.46
CA THR A 40 4.88 -13.82 -11.87
C THR A 40 6.32 -13.81 -12.36
N ASN A 41 7.28 -13.69 -11.44
CA ASN A 41 8.70 -13.60 -11.78
C ASN A 41 9.00 -12.55 -12.87
N ASP A 42 8.44 -11.35 -12.69
CA ASP A 42 8.55 -10.18 -13.58
C ASP A 42 7.89 -10.32 -14.97
N SER A 43 7.25 -11.45 -15.27
CA SER A 43 6.43 -11.63 -16.48
C SER A 43 4.96 -11.34 -16.18
N TYR A 44 4.30 -10.55 -17.02
CA TYR A 44 2.87 -10.27 -16.89
C TYR A 44 2.03 -11.54 -17.07
N HIS A 45 1.03 -11.67 -16.22
CA HIS A 45 0.07 -12.77 -16.17
C HIS A 45 -1.12 -12.32 -15.33
N ASP A 46 -2.33 -12.65 -15.74
CA ASP A 46 -3.56 -12.30 -15.00
C ASP A 46 -3.74 -13.18 -13.77
N GLU A 47 -3.76 -12.57 -12.59
CA GLU A 47 -4.17 -13.23 -11.34
C GLU A 47 -5.63 -12.90 -11.02
N ALA A 48 -6.21 -13.55 -10.01
CA ALA A 48 -7.51 -13.15 -9.49
C ALA A 48 -7.41 -11.77 -8.80
N THR A 49 -8.30 -10.84 -9.15
CA THR A 49 -8.45 -9.60 -8.38
C THR A 49 -9.03 -9.91 -6.99
N VAL A 50 -8.33 -9.48 -5.94
CA VAL A 50 -8.73 -9.70 -4.55
C VAL A 50 -9.20 -8.38 -3.94
N VAL A 51 -10.38 -8.38 -3.35
CA VAL A 51 -10.94 -7.23 -2.62
C VAL A 51 -11.17 -7.65 -1.17
N SER A 52 -10.76 -6.80 -0.23
CA SER A 52 -11.00 -6.98 1.21
C SER A 52 -11.29 -5.63 1.88
N ILE A 53 -11.88 -5.70 3.08
CA ILE A 53 -12.12 -4.55 3.93
C ILE A 53 -11.12 -4.57 5.08
N TRP A 54 -10.37 -3.47 5.21
CA TRP A 54 -9.36 -3.31 6.23
C TRP A 54 -9.80 -2.27 7.26
N THR A 55 -9.63 -2.60 8.53
CA THR A 55 -9.69 -1.63 9.63
C THR A 55 -8.26 -1.35 10.07
N ILE A 56 -7.83 -0.11 9.93
CA ILE A 56 -6.46 0.31 10.24
C ILE A 56 -6.49 1.23 11.46
N SER A 57 -5.66 0.90 12.45
CA SER A 57 -5.37 1.73 13.62
C SER A 57 -3.88 2.01 13.65
N SER A 58 -3.47 3.27 13.60
CA SER A 58 -2.07 3.72 13.59
C SER A 58 -1.85 4.95 14.45
N SER A 59 -0.61 5.09 14.94
CA SER A 59 -0.17 6.23 15.72
C SER A 59 1.26 6.60 15.35
N CYS A 60 1.56 7.88 15.44
CA CYS A 60 2.82 8.44 14.98
C CYS A 60 3.61 9.02 16.15
N THR A 61 4.89 8.67 16.25
CA THR A 61 5.83 9.26 17.21
C THR A 61 6.41 10.56 16.67
N THR A 62 6.68 10.61 15.37
CA THR A 62 7.07 11.79 14.60
C THR A 62 6.24 11.83 13.31
N PHE A 63 6.40 12.86 12.48
CA PHE A 63 5.76 12.88 11.16
C PHE A 63 6.35 11.83 10.18
N GLN A 64 7.45 11.17 10.54
CA GLN A 64 8.09 10.15 9.69
C GLN A 64 7.84 8.73 10.21
N GLU A 65 7.77 8.59 11.53
CA GLU A 65 7.76 7.30 12.22
C GLU A 65 6.39 7.00 12.80
N CYS A 66 5.65 6.12 12.13
CA CYS A 66 4.35 5.65 12.57
C CYS A 66 4.27 4.14 12.55
N THR A 67 3.49 3.60 13.49
CA THR A 67 3.21 2.17 13.60
C THR A 67 1.73 1.96 13.88
N GLY A 68 1.24 0.77 13.56
CA GLY A 68 -0.16 0.44 13.70
C GLY A 68 -0.46 -1.03 13.48
N THR A 69 -1.74 -1.32 13.31
CA THR A 69 -2.27 -2.66 13.06
C THR A 69 -3.36 -2.56 12.00
N VAL A 70 -3.34 -3.51 11.07
CA VAL A 70 -4.38 -3.74 10.07
C VAL A 70 -5.12 -5.01 10.45
N SER A 71 -6.45 -4.93 10.53
CA SER A 71 -7.34 -6.08 10.65
C SER A 71 -8.14 -6.21 9.36
N SER A 72 -8.05 -7.37 8.72
CA SER A 72 -8.75 -7.66 7.46
C SER A 72 -10.01 -8.49 7.72
N ASP A 73 -11.08 -8.22 6.99
CA ASP A 73 -12.29 -9.04 6.96
C ASP A 73 -12.06 -10.47 6.45
N GLN A 74 -10.90 -10.74 5.84
CA GLN A 74 -10.43 -12.08 5.50
C GLN A 74 -9.88 -12.87 6.70
N GLY A 75 -9.95 -12.32 7.92
CA GLY A 75 -9.65 -13.04 9.15
C GLY A 75 -8.19 -13.00 9.60
N TRP A 76 -7.36 -12.15 9.00
CA TRP A 76 -5.97 -11.94 9.41
C TRP A 76 -5.76 -10.56 10.05
N THR A 77 -4.67 -10.44 10.82
CA THR A 77 -4.24 -9.18 11.42
C THR A 77 -2.72 -9.07 11.31
N ALA A 78 -2.22 -7.87 11.01
CA ALA A 78 -0.81 -7.64 10.75
C ALA A 78 -0.36 -6.26 11.24
N PRO A 79 0.91 -6.10 11.64
CA PRO A 79 1.46 -4.78 11.93
C PRO A 79 1.57 -3.95 10.64
N THR A 80 1.37 -2.64 10.77
CA THR A 80 1.67 -1.66 9.73
C THR A 80 2.65 -0.60 10.23
N TYR A 81 3.47 -0.06 9.33
CA TYR A 81 4.45 0.95 9.69
C TYR A 81 4.84 1.84 8.50
N THR A 82 5.37 3.02 8.82
CA THR A 82 6.12 3.90 7.92
C THR A 82 7.32 4.48 8.66
N HIS A 83 8.41 4.72 7.92
CA HIS A 83 9.65 5.33 8.42
C HIS A 83 9.99 6.66 7.72
N ASP A 84 9.18 7.07 6.74
CA ASP A 84 9.37 8.29 5.96
C ASP A 84 8.13 9.20 5.98
N GLY A 85 7.04 8.76 6.60
CA GLY A 85 5.77 9.48 6.69
C GLY A 85 4.91 9.41 5.42
N ILE A 86 5.30 8.62 4.42
CA ILE A 86 4.62 8.54 3.12
C ILE A 86 4.35 7.09 2.73
N ALA A 87 5.39 6.26 2.75
CA ALA A 87 5.35 4.86 2.39
C ALA A 87 4.93 4.00 3.57
N TRP A 88 3.76 3.38 3.44
CA TRP A 88 3.23 2.42 4.39
C TRP A 88 3.49 0.99 3.95
N TYR A 89 3.79 0.14 4.93
CA TYR A 89 4.02 -1.28 4.74
C TYR A 89 3.11 -2.11 5.63
N VAL A 90 2.62 -3.23 5.11
CA VAL A 90 1.92 -4.27 5.88
C VAL A 90 2.52 -5.61 5.47
N LYS A 91 2.89 -6.44 6.44
CA LYS A 91 3.51 -7.74 6.18
C LYS A 91 2.83 -8.83 6.98
N HIS A 92 2.40 -9.89 6.30
CA HIS A 92 1.92 -11.09 6.97
C HIS A 92 2.27 -12.35 6.18
N ASP A 93 2.14 -13.48 6.86
CA ASP A 93 2.29 -14.79 6.25
C ASP A 93 0.94 -15.27 5.72
N VAL A 94 0.96 -15.93 4.57
CA VAL A 94 -0.20 -16.59 3.94
C VAL A 94 0.07 -18.09 3.93
N PRO A 95 -0.54 -18.85 4.86
CA PRO A 95 -0.35 -20.30 4.91
C PRO A 95 -0.84 -20.96 3.62
N ASN A 96 -0.14 -22.01 3.19
CA ASN A 96 -0.52 -22.84 2.04
C ASN A 96 -0.71 -22.05 0.72
N TRP A 97 0.10 -21.00 0.53
CA TRP A 97 -0.02 -20.10 -0.61
C TRP A 97 0.59 -20.67 -1.90
N GLU A 98 1.71 -21.38 -1.79
CA GLU A 98 2.39 -22.00 -2.92
C GLU A 98 2.08 -23.50 -2.91
N PRO A 99 1.05 -23.97 -3.64
CA PRO A 99 0.77 -25.39 -3.80
C PRO A 99 1.80 -26.04 -4.73
N CYS A 100 2.20 -27.26 -4.40
CA CYS A 100 3.12 -28.07 -5.19
C CYS A 100 2.42 -29.28 -5.81
N ASP A 101 2.97 -29.79 -6.92
CA ASP A 101 2.43 -30.95 -7.64
C ASP A 101 2.43 -32.24 -6.79
N ASP A 102 3.29 -32.32 -5.77
CA ASP A 102 3.36 -33.44 -4.84
C ASP A 102 2.28 -33.39 -3.73
N GLY A 103 1.40 -32.37 -3.77
CA GLY A 103 0.33 -32.16 -2.81
C GLY A 103 0.76 -31.42 -1.54
N THR A 104 2.03 -31.04 -1.41
CA THR A 104 2.49 -30.14 -0.34
C THR A 104 2.16 -28.69 -0.66
N SER A 105 2.27 -27.82 0.35
CA SER A 105 2.11 -26.37 0.14
C SER A 105 3.01 -25.59 1.09
N TYR A 106 3.54 -24.47 0.60
CA TYR A 106 4.43 -23.60 1.36
C TYR A 106 3.76 -22.26 1.70
N THR A 107 4.16 -21.69 2.84
CA THR A 107 3.70 -20.38 3.28
C THR A 107 4.36 -19.28 2.46
N GLY A 108 3.56 -18.37 1.90
CA GLY A 108 4.03 -17.17 1.22
C GLY A 108 4.17 -15.99 2.19
N ARG A 109 5.17 -15.13 1.99
CA ARG A 109 5.29 -13.85 2.68
C ARG A 109 4.65 -12.76 1.83
N GLN A 110 3.48 -12.28 2.23
CA GLN A 110 2.78 -11.18 1.57
C GLN A 110 3.19 -9.83 2.18
N THR A 111 3.53 -8.88 1.32
CA THR A 111 3.92 -7.51 1.66
C THR A 111 3.12 -6.54 0.82
N PHE A 112 2.31 -5.74 1.48
CA PHE A 112 1.68 -4.58 0.88
C PHE A 112 2.58 -3.36 1.10
N TYR A 113 2.76 -2.59 0.04
CA TYR A 113 3.43 -1.29 0.04
C TYR A 113 2.48 -0.28 -0.59
N PHE A 114 2.17 0.82 0.08
CA PHE A 114 1.27 1.83 -0.46
C PHE A 114 1.56 3.22 0.09
N TYR A 115 1.13 4.24 -0.64
CA TYR A 115 1.33 5.66 -0.30
C TYR A 115 0.14 6.49 -0.76
N PRO A 116 -0.21 7.57 -0.05
CA PRO A 116 -1.39 8.36 -0.36
C PRO A 116 -1.15 9.17 -1.64
N VAL A 117 -2.16 9.25 -2.51
CA VAL A 117 -2.07 9.90 -3.82
C VAL A 117 -3.27 10.78 -4.11
N ASN A 118 -3.06 11.87 -4.83
CA ASN A 118 -4.13 12.72 -5.34
C ASN A 118 -4.77 12.15 -6.62
N ASP A 119 -5.73 12.89 -7.20
CA ASP A 119 -6.46 12.51 -8.42
C ASP A 119 -5.57 12.32 -9.67
N THR A 120 -4.34 12.84 -9.65
CA THR A 120 -3.35 12.67 -10.73
C THR A 120 -2.36 11.54 -10.46
N GLY A 121 -2.51 10.82 -9.35
CA GLY A 121 -1.62 9.73 -8.94
C GLY A 121 -0.31 10.21 -8.28
N MET A 122 -0.19 11.51 -7.99
CA MET A 122 0.99 12.07 -7.33
C MET A 122 0.86 11.96 -5.80
N PRO A 123 1.96 11.73 -5.05
CA PRO A 123 1.91 11.63 -3.60
C PRO A 123 1.30 12.87 -2.93
N GLU A 124 0.33 12.65 -2.04
CA GLU A 124 -0.36 13.71 -1.29
C GLU A 124 -0.79 13.20 0.10
N ILE A 125 -0.14 13.69 1.16
CA ILE A 125 -0.48 13.32 2.54
C ILE A 125 -1.91 13.77 2.87
N GLY A 126 -2.65 12.93 3.60
CA GLY A 126 -4.05 13.16 3.95
C GLY A 126 -5.05 12.73 2.87
N SER A 127 -4.59 12.27 1.70
CA SER A 127 -5.48 11.72 0.68
C SER A 127 -6.22 10.47 1.19
N PRO A 128 -7.52 10.31 0.86
CA PRO A 128 -8.29 9.10 1.17
C PRO A 128 -7.92 7.91 0.26
N THR A 129 -7.14 8.13 -0.80
CA THR A 129 -6.77 7.12 -1.79
C THR A 129 -5.27 6.87 -1.74
N PHE A 130 -4.89 5.60 -1.83
CA PHE A 130 -3.50 5.16 -1.86
C PHE A 130 -3.26 4.27 -3.07
N ALA A 131 -2.08 4.45 -3.66
CA ALA A 131 -1.55 3.58 -4.71
C ALA A 131 -0.42 2.73 -4.13
N GLY A 132 -0.23 1.54 -4.67
CA GLY A 132 0.73 0.62 -4.11
C GLY A 132 0.96 -0.66 -4.89
N LYS A 133 1.57 -1.62 -4.20
CA LYS A 133 1.84 -2.98 -4.66
C LYS A 133 1.48 -3.98 -3.58
N ASP A 134 0.95 -5.11 -4.00
CA ASP A 134 0.80 -6.32 -3.21
C ASP A 134 1.79 -7.36 -3.75
N LYS A 135 2.72 -7.80 -2.92
CA LYS A 135 3.79 -8.70 -3.32
C LYS A 135 3.83 -9.90 -2.40
N THR A 136 3.72 -11.10 -2.97
CA THR A 136 3.89 -12.36 -2.25
C THR A 136 5.07 -13.14 -2.77
N ILE A 137 5.92 -13.62 -1.86
CA ILE A 137 7.13 -14.40 -2.17
C ILE A 137 7.08 -15.72 -1.44
N GLY A 138 7.23 -16.82 -2.18
CA GLY A 138 7.43 -18.16 -1.66
C GLY A 138 8.89 -18.45 -1.30
N PRO A 139 9.16 -19.42 -0.42
CA PRO A 139 10.53 -19.77 -0.03
C PRO A 139 11.33 -20.35 -1.19
N SER A 140 12.63 -20.05 -1.23
CA SER A 140 13.54 -20.63 -2.23
C SER A 140 13.58 -22.15 -2.14
N GLY A 141 13.48 -22.84 -3.28
CA GLY A 141 13.52 -24.31 -3.29
C GLY A 141 12.17 -24.97 -2.99
N ALA A 142 11.11 -24.18 -2.76
CA ALA A 142 9.74 -24.69 -2.69
C ALA A 142 9.40 -25.47 -3.96
N CYS A 143 8.56 -26.51 -3.81
CA CYS A 143 8.14 -27.40 -4.88
C CYS A 143 9.29 -28.04 -5.70
N GLY A 144 10.51 -28.15 -5.13
CA GLY A 144 11.68 -28.68 -5.81
C GLY A 144 12.25 -27.75 -6.91
N VAL A 145 11.77 -26.50 -6.98
CA VAL A 145 12.24 -25.51 -7.94
C VAL A 145 13.24 -24.58 -7.27
N ASN A 146 14.47 -24.53 -7.80
CA ASN A 146 15.50 -23.62 -7.30
C ASN A 146 15.31 -22.17 -7.80
N LYS A 147 14.10 -21.63 -7.61
CA LYS A 147 13.70 -20.23 -7.85
C LYS A 147 12.62 -19.88 -6.84
N TRP A 148 12.44 -18.58 -6.58
CA TRP A 148 11.34 -18.12 -5.74
C TRP A 148 10.10 -17.99 -6.61
N LEU A 149 8.93 -18.40 -6.11
CA LEU A 149 7.68 -17.93 -6.68
C LEU A 149 7.44 -16.50 -6.19
N HIS A 150 7.53 -15.54 -7.10
CA HIS A 150 7.31 -14.13 -6.81
C HIS A 150 6.10 -13.64 -7.61
N ILE A 151 5.03 -13.28 -6.90
CA ILE A 151 3.82 -12.68 -7.49
C ILE A 151 3.68 -11.25 -7.00
N GLU A 152 3.54 -10.29 -7.93
CA GLU A 152 3.34 -8.86 -7.64
C GLU A 152 2.09 -8.35 -8.38
N LEU A 153 1.16 -7.75 -7.65
CA LEU A 153 -0.05 -7.11 -8.15
C LEU A 153 0.00 -5.60 -7.89
N PRO A 154 -0.51 -4.75 -8.78
CA PRO A 154 -0.86 -3.39 -8.41
C PRO A 154 -1.89 -3.39 -7.29
N PHE A 155 -1.75 -2.46 -6.35
CA PHE A 155 -2.62 -2.37 -5.19
C PHE A 155 -3.22 -0.97 -5.07
N ARG A 156 -4.49 -0.91 -4.67
CA ARG A 156 -5.21 0.32 -4.37
C ARG A 156 -5.90 0.18 -3.02
N LEU A 157 -5.83 1.23 -2.22
CA LEU A 157 -6.54 1.35 -0.95
C LEU A 157 -7.40 2.61 -0.97
N ASP A 158 -8.69 2.48 -0.70
CA ASP A 158 -9.62 3.62 -0.64
C ASP A 158 -10.29 3.68 0.73
N ARG A 159 -10.30 4.85 1.35
CA ARG A 159 -11.04 5.09 2.60
C ARG A 159 -12.55 5.06 2.31
N ILE A 160 -13.32 4.33 3.12
CA ILE A 160 -14.77 4.12 2.89
C ILE A 160 -15.67 4.54 4.07
N GLY A 161 -15.12 5.16 5.11
CA GLY A 161 -15.85 5.66 6.28
C GLY A 161 -15.11 6.79 6.98
#